data_AF-A0AAE4NYR9-F1
#
_entry.id   AF-A0AAE4NYR9-F1
#
_cell.length_a   1.000
_cell.length_b   1.000
_cell.length_c   1.000
_cell.angle_alpha   90.00
_cell.angle_beta   90.00
_cell.angle_gamma   90.00
#
_symmetry.space_group_name_H-M   'P 1'
#
loop_
_entity.id
_entity.type
_entity.pdbx_description
1 polymer ?
#
loop_
_entity_poly.entity_id
_entity_poly.type
_entity_poly.pdbx_seq_one_letter_code
_entity_poly.pdbx_strand_id
1 'polypeptide(L)' 'MNNKDKMLQLVLSDDKLSSFYEFNAEDYPTVDDALNSENPIVVAVAKIIEGVAGSSDRSIFKETYNEVINYLNQNIL' A
#
# COMPACT_ATOMS: atom_id res chain seq x y z
N MET A 1 2.93 -9.16 14.15
CA MET A 1 3.30 -8.67 12.82
C MET A 1 3.34 -9.83 11.84
N ASN A 2 2.39 -9.87 10.92
CA ASN A 2 2.25 -10.91 9.89
C ASN A 2 3.18 -10.62 8.68
N ASN A 3 3.18 -11.47 7.65
CA ASN A 3 4.04 -11.26 6.48
C ASN A 3 3.67 -10.02 5.66
N LYS A 4 2.37 -9.69 5.57
CA LYS A 4 1.89 -8.50 4.87
C LYS A 4 2.36 -7.24 5.59
N ASP A 5 2.26 -7.19 6.92
CA ASP A 5 2.75 -6.06 7.72
C ASP A 5 4.27 -5.86 7.54
N LYS A 6 5.05 -6.95 7.48
CA LYS A 6 6.49 -6.86 7.21
C LYS A 6 6.79 -6.31 5.81
N MET A 7 6.02 -6.73 4.80
CA MET A 7 6.14 -6.19 3.45
C MET A 7 5.77 -4.71 3.41
N LEU A 8 4.74 -4.30 4.16
CA LEU A 8 4.33 -2.91 4.28
C LEU A 8 5.45 -2.06 4.85
N GLN A 9 6.00 -2.48 5.98
CA GLN A 9 7.10 -1.76 6.63
C GLN A 9 8.32 -1.64 5.72
N LEU A 10 8.65 -2.70 4.96
CA LEU A 10 9.74 -2.63 3.98
C LEU A 10 9.51 -1.54 2.93
N VAL A 11 8.30 -1.43 2.38
CA VAL A 11 7.97 -0.44 1.34
C VAL A 11 7.87 0.97 1.92
N LEU A 12 7.18 1.14 3.06
CA LEU A 12 6.98 2.46 3.68
C LEU A 12 8.29 3.02 4.28
N SER A 13 9.26 2.16 4.60
CA SER A 13 10.59 2.58 5.05
C SER A 13 11.50 3.14 3.96
N ASP A 14 11.06 3.17 2.69
CA ASP A 14 11.81 3.84 1.64
C ASP A 14 11.83 5.36 1.86
N ASP A 15 13.02 5.91 2.08
CA ASP A 15 13.23 7.33 2.38
C ASP A 15 12.69 8.26 1.29
N LYS A 16 12.77 7.86 0.02
CA LYS A 16 12.29 8.71 -1.08
C LYS A 16 10.78 8.74 -1.10
N LEU A 17 10.14 7.59 -0.92
CA LEU A 17 8.69 7.48 -0.89
C LEU A 17 8.10 8.28 0.28
N SER A 18 8.62 8.03 1.49
CA SER A 18 8.18 8.71 2.72
C SER A 18 8.40 10.22 2.67
N SER A 19 9.56 10.67 2.18
CA SER A 19 9.85 12.11 2.06
C SER A 19 9.01 12.80 0.99
N PHE A 20 8.76 12.16 -0.15
CA PHE A 20 8.01 12.78 -1.26
C PHE A 20 6.52 12.94 -0.95
N TYR A 21 5.95 12.01 -0.18
CA TYR A 21 4.53 12.00 0.19
C TYR A 21 4.28 12.33 1.66
N GLU A 22 5.29 12.81 2.37
CA GLU A 22 5.22 13.37 3.72
C GLU A 22 4.51 12.46 4.74
N PHE A 23 4.94 11.21 4.86
CA PHE A 23 4.41 10.26 5.85
C PHE A 23 5.54 9.57 6.63
N ASN A 24 5.25 9.11 7.86
CA ASN A 24 6.17 8.27 8.62
C ASN A 24 5.70 6.81 8.63
N ALA A 25 6.61 5.87 8.38
CA ALA A 25 6.28 4.44 8.38
C ALA A 25 5.79 3.93 9.75
N GLU A 26 6.28 4.54 10.84
CA GLU A 26 5.92 4.18 12.22
C GLU A 26 4.45 4.48 12.55
N ASP A 27 3.81 5.40 11.82
CA ASP A 27 2.39 5.72 11.97
C ASP A 27 1.48 4.60 11.46
N TYR A 28 2.02 3.63 10.69
CA TYR A 28 1.27 2.57 10.02
C TYR A 28 1.83 1.17 10.29
N PRO A 29 1.80 0.68 11.54
CA PRO A 29 2.46 -0.58 11.91
C PRO A 29 1.85 -1.81 11.24
N THR A 30 0.58 -1.74 10.79
CA THR A 30 -0.13 -2.83 10.10
C THR A 30 -0.74 -2.40 8.77
N VAL A 31 -1.06 -3.39 7.92
CA VAL A 31 -1.81 -3.14 6.68
C VAL A 31 -3.16 -2.48 6.95
N ASP A 32 -3.84 -2.85 8.03
CA ASP A 32 -5.13 -2.27 8.40
C ASP A 32 -4.99 -0.78 8.76
N ASP A 33 -3.92 -0.39 9.48
CA ASP A 33 -3.65 1.03 9.78
C ASP A 33 -3.42 1.82 8.49
N ALA A 34 -2.64 1.26 7.57
CA ALA A 34 -2.34 1.89 6.28
C ALA A 34 -3.56 2.00 5.35
N LEU A 35 -4.47 1.01 5.37
CA LEU A 35 -5.72 1.03 4.61
C LEU A 35 -6.67 2.14 5.08
N ASN A 36 -6.60 2.52 6.36
CA ASN A 36 -7.41 3.58 6.96
C ASN A 36 -6.71 4.95 6.97
N SER A 37 -5.57 5.08 6.30
CA SER A 37 -4.81 6.33 6.21
C SER A 37 -5.55 7.40 5.41
N GLU A 38 -5.36 8.66 5.78
CA GLU A 38 -5.76 9.80 4.95
C GLU A 38 -4.80 10.05 3.79
N ASN A 39 -3.59 9.48 3.82
CA ASN A 39 -2.62 9.59 2.73
C ASN A 39 -2.94 8.55 1.64
N PRO A 40 -3.39 8.98 0.44
CA PRO A 40 -3.83 8.05 -0.60
C PRO A 40 -2.71 7.14 -1.12
N ILE A 41 -1.44 7.56 -1.01
CA ILE A 41 -0.29 6.74 -1.41
C ILE A 41 -0.07 5.60 -0.41
N VAL A 42 -0.20 5.89 0.89
CA VAL A 42 -0.12 4.85 1.94
C VAL A 42 -1.23 3.83 1.75
N VAL A 43 -2.46 4.27 1.49
CA VAL A 43 -3.59 3.37 1.20
C VAL A 43 -3.33 2.54 -0.06
N ALA A 44 -2.82 3.14 -1.13
CA ALA A 44 -2.51 2.43 -2.36
C ALA A 44 -1.43 1.34 -2.15
N VAL A 45 -0.37 1.62 -1.39
CA VAL A 45 0.64 0.63 -1.03
C VAL A 45 0.03 -0.53 -0.25
N ALA A 46 -0.84 -0.23 0.72
CA ALA A 46 -1.53 -1.24 1.51
C ALA A 46 -2.40 -2.15 0.63
N LYS A 47 -3.17 -1.56 -0.30
CA LYS A 47 -3.98 -2.30 -1.29
C LYS A 47 -3.15 -3.21 -2.18
N ILE A 48 -1.97 -2.75 -2.64
CA ILE A 48 -1.05 -3.59 -3.41
C ILE A 48 -0.65 -4.82 -2.59
N ILE A 49 -0.19 -4.60 -1.36
CA ILE A 49 0.31 -5.67 -0.48
C ILE A 49 -0.80 -6.65 -0.10
N GLU A 50 -2.00 -6.14 0.18
CA GLU A 50 -3.17 -6.94 0.48
C GLU A 50 -3.61 -7.80 -0.71
N GLY A 51 -3.64 -7.20 -1.91
CA GLY A 51 -4.06 -7.86 -3.14
C GLY A 51 -3.06 -8.89 -3.64
N VAL A 52 -1.75 -8.59 -3.60
CA VAL A 52 -0.74 -9.55 -4.05
C VAL A 52 -0.47 -10.66 -3.05
N ALA A 53 -0.48 -10.40 -1.73
CA ALA A 53 -0.40 -11.37 -0.62
C ALA A 53 0.51 -12.62 -0.80
N GLY A 54 1.54 -12.59 -1.65
CA GLY A 54 2.36 -13.75 -1.99
C GLY A 54 1.78 -14.70 -3.05
N SER A 55 0.69 -14.33 -3.72
CA SER A 55 0.13 -15.01 -4.90
C SER A 55 1.06 -14.85 -6.12
N SER A 56 1.13 -15.90 -6.94
CA SER A 56 1.78 -15.88 -8.26
C SER A 56 0.78 -15.86 -9.42
N ASP A 57 -0.52 -15.71 -9.13
CA ASP A 57 -1.57 -15.69 -10.14
C ASP A 57 -1.63 -14.32 -10.83
N ARG A 58 -1.49 -14.32 -12.15
CA ARG A 58 -1.56 -13.09 -12.96
C ARG A 58 -2.94 -12.44 -12.96
N SER A 59 -4.01 -13.21 -12.77
CA SER A 59 -5.37 -12.65 -12.70
C SER A 59 -5.51 -11.73 -11.49
N ILE A 60 -5.02 -12.17 -10.32
CA ILE A 60 -4.96 -11.37 -9.09
C ILE A 60 -4.18 -10.07 -9.32
N PHE A 61 -3.01 -10.11 -9.98
CA PHE A 61 -2.25 -8.90 -10.26
C PHE A 61 -3.01 -7.88 -11.12
N LYS A 62 -3.79 -8.36 -12.11
CA LYS A 62 -4.61 -7.48 -12.94
C LYS A 62 -5.76 -6.85 -12.13
N GLU A 63 -6.39 -7.63 -11.26
CA GLU A 63 -7.46 -7.14 -10.38
C GLU A 63 -6.93 -6.11 -9.38
N THR A 64 -5.82 -6.40 -8.69
CA THR A 64 -5.17 -5.46 -7.77
C THR A 64 -4.74 -4.18 -8.48
N TYR A 65 -4.16 -4.28 -9.68
CA TYR A 65 -3.81 -3.10 -10.47
C TYR A 65 -5.04 -2.22 -10.76
N ASN A 66 -6.14 -2.83 -11.20
CA ASN A 66 -7.37 -2.10 -11.50
C ASN A 66 -7.98 -1.46 -10.25
N GLU A 67 -7.94 -2.14 -9.10
CA GLU A 67 -8.38 -1.56 -7.84
C GLU A 67 -7.55 -0.33 -7.46
N VAL A 68 -6.22 -0.47 -7.49
CA VAL A 68 -5.28 0.59 -7.11
C VAL A 68 -5.41 1.80 -8.04
N ILE A 69 -5.46 1.61 -9.35
CA ILE A 69 -5.56 2.73 -10.29
C ILE A 69 -6.89 3.46 -10.16
N ASN A 70 -7.99 2.74 -9.95
CA ASN A 70 -9.30 3.34 -9.72
C ASN A 70 -9.31 4.16 -8.42
N TYR A 71 -8.70 3.63 -7.36
CA TYR A 71 -8.57 4.35 -6.10
C TYR A 71 -7.75 5.63 -6.26
N LEU A 72 -6.58 5.56 -6.91
CA LEU A 72 -5.72 6.73 -7.13
C LEU A 72 -6.40 7.79 -8.01
N ASN A 73 -7.14 7.37 -9.04
CA ASN A 73 -7.94 8.27 -9.89
C ASN A 73 -9.06 9.01 -9.13
N GLN A 74 -9.49 8.53 -7.97
CA GLN A 74 -10.55 9.14 -7.18
C GLN A 74 -10.01 10.04 -6.06
N ASN A 75 -8.76 9.86 -5.66
CA ASN A 75 -8.21 10.47 -4.45
C ASN A 75 -6.97 11.37 -4.71
N ILE A 76 -6.38 11.34 -5.90
CA ILE A 76 -5.21 12.15 -6.25
C ILE A 76 -5.39 12.93 -7.57
N LEU A 77 -5.86 12.24 -8.61
CA LEU A 77 -6.00 12.78 -9.97
C LEU A 77 -7.36 13.45 -10.19
#